data_AF-A0A656GK50-F1
#
_entry.id   AF-A0A656GK50-F1
#
_cell.length_a   1.000
_cell.length_b   1.000
_cell.length_c   1.000
_cell.angle_alpha   90.00
_cell.angle_beta   90.00
_cell.angle_gamma   90.00
#
_symmetry.space_group_name_H-M   'P 1'
#
loop_
_entity.id
_entity.type
_entity.pdbx_description
1 polymer ?
#
loop_
_entity_poly.entity_id
_entity_poly.type
_entity_poly.pdbx_seq_one_letter_code
_entity_poly.pdbx_strand_id
1 'polypeptide(L)'
;PAATSRNWLFNREKALEVGGFDPVHAQAIELDLILRMIEGSGYTEFAHSCEPMIISPLWQAQENYDQARTVQRHLHVRGYPGSKVHALESGLYRIDYGHADQPLVSILVTSQDQLETLLPCVESILEHTTYPHYEILICDNNSQSAQTTQWLA
;
A
#
# COMPACT_ATOMS: atom_id res chain seq x y z
N PRO A 1 8.18 -0.86 -0.38
CA PRO A 1 9.48 -0.62 -1.05
C PRO A 1 10.13 -1.88 -1.66
N ALA A 2 10.13 -3.01 -0.95
CA ALA A 2 10.79 -4.25 -1.40
C ALA A 2 10.31 -4.80 -2.77
N ALA A 3 9.07 -4.49 -3.16
CA ALA A 3 8.46 -4.94 -4.41
C ALA A 3 8.72 -4.03 -5.63
N THR A 4 9.17 -2.78 -5.43
CA THR A 4 9.27 -1.78 -6.51
C THR A 4 10.69 -1.29 -6.76
N SER A 5 11.44 -0.93 -5.72
CA SER A 5 12.89 -0.67 -5.79
C SER A 5 13.49 -0.58 -4.40
N ARG A 6 14.72 -1.11 -4.26
CA ARG A 6 15.54 -1.04 -3.03
C ARG A 6 16.72 -0.08 -3.15
N ASN A 7 16.93 0.50 -4.33
CA ASN A 7 18.01 1.44 -4.57
C ASN A 7 17.39 2.72 -5.14
N TRP A 8 17.53 3.81 -4.40
CA TRP A 8 16.90 5.08 -4.73
C TRP A 8 17.95 6.13 -5.09
N LEU A 9 17.64 6.93 -6.10
CA LEU A 9 18.37 8.16 -6.40
C LEU A 9 17.47 9.32 -5.98
N PHE A 10 18.02 10.24 -5.20
CA PHE A 10 17.27 11.37 -4.65
C PHE A 10 17.74 12.67 -5.31
N ASN A 11 16.80 13.53 -5.67
CA ASN A 11 17.12 14.92 -5.96
C ASN A 11 17.59 15.59 -4.65
N ARG A 12 18.82 16.12 -4.67
CA ARG A 12 19.45 16.71 -3.48
C ARG A 12 18.63 17.86 -2.88
N GLU A 13 18.11 18.75 -3.71
CA GLU A 13 17.37 19.93 -3.24
C GLU A 13 16.09 19.49 -2.53
N LYS A 14 15.29 18.62 -3.16
CA LYS A 14 14.08 18.06 -2.55
C LYS A 14 14.36 17.28 -1.26
N ALA A 15 15.46 16.54 -1.19
CA ALA A 15 15.85 15.82 0.01
C ALA A 15 16.22 16.77 1.16
N LEU A 16 16.88 17.89 0.86
CA LEU A 16 17.24 18.90 1.86
C LEU A 16 16.02 19.73 2.32
N GLU A 17 15.04 19.97 1.44
CA GLU A 17 13.79 20.66 1.79
C GLU A 17 13.02 19.94 2.90
N VAL A 18 13.08 18.60 2.94
CA VAL A 18 12.45 17.79 4.00
C VAL A 18 13.38 17.47 5.17
N GLY A 19 14.56 18.08 5.24
CA GLY A 19 15.52 17.94 6.36
C GLY A 19 16.62 16.90 6.18
N GLY A 20 16.79 16.32 4.98
CA GLY A 20 17.87 15.37 4.70
C GLY A 20 17.71 14.03 5.41
N PHE A 21 18.80 13.33 5.69
CA PHE A 21 18.77 12.05 6.41
C PHE A 21 18.75 12.25 7.92
N ASP A 22 17.84 11.58 8.61
CA ASP A 22 17.71 11.65 10.06
C ASP A 22 18.43 10.48 10.75
N PRO A 23 19.45 10.73 11.60
CA PRO A 23 20.18 9.68 12.30
C PRO A 23 19.31 8.88 13.30
N VAL A 24 18.14 9.38 13.71
CA VAL A 24 17.20 8.64 14.57
C VAL A 24 16.65 7.38 13.90
N HIS A 25 16.64 7.36 12.56
CA HIS A 25 16.15 6.27 11.72
C HIS A 25 17.30 5.63 10.92
N ALA A 26 18.47 5.47 11.54
CA ALA A 26 19.70 5.01 10.87
C ALA A 26 19.56 3.64 10.15
N GLN A 27 18.67 2.76 10.60
CA GLN A 27 18.40 1.49 9.91
C GLN A 27 17.29 1.60 8.85
N ALA A 28 16.63 2.76 8.73
CA ALA A 28 15.50 3.00 7.82
C ALA A 28 15.67 4.30 7.01
N ILE A 29 16.91 4.72 6.78
CA ILE A 29 17.27 6.04 6.23
C ILE A 29 16.51 6.39 4.95
N GLU A 30 16.50 5.49 3.97
CA GLU A 30 15.81 5.72 2.69
C GLU A 30 14.29 5.77 2.88
N LEU A 31 13.74 4.85 3.67
CA LEU A 31 12.30 4.79 3.93
C LEU A 31 11.82 6.07 4.61
N ASP A 32 12.52 6.55 5.63
CA ASP A 32 12.15 7.76 6.36
C ASP A 32 12.18 8.99 5.45
N LEU A 33 13.24 9.13 4.63
CA LEU A 33 13.33 10.22 3.67
C LEU A 33 12.17 10.18 2.66
N ILE A 34 11.88 9.01 2.09
CA ILE A 34 10.77 8.83 1.12
C ILE A 34 9.44 9.22 1.75
N LEU A 35 9.15 8.76 2.97
CA LEU A 35 7.90 9.08 3.64
C LEU A 35 7.79 10.59 3.93
N ARG A 36 8.86 11.25 4.38
CA ARG A 36 8.87 12.71 4.55
C ARG A 36 8.68 13.47 3.23
N MET A 37 9.23 12.98 2.12
CA MET A 37 8.97 13.54 0.79
C MET A 37 7.50 13.39 0.35
N ILE A 38 6.84 12.29 0.72
CA ILE A 38 5.40 12.07 0.47
C ILE A 38 4.52 12.96 1.35
N GLU A 39 4.96 13.24 2.58
CA GLU A 39 4.26 14.10 3.53
C GLU A 39 4.30 15.58 3.12
N GLY A 40 5.36 16.01 2.41
CA GLY A 40 5.52 17.37 1.91
C GLY A 40 4.49 17.77 0.86
N SER A 41 4.11 19.05 0.85
CA SER A 41 3.23 19.64 -0.18
C SER A 41 3.94 19.88 -1.53
N GLY A 42 5.27 19.72 -1.56
CA GLY A 42 6.07 19.79 -2.78
C GLY A 42 5.85 18.53 -3.62
N TYR A 43 5.42 18.72 -4.87
CA TYR A 43 5.18 17.62 -5.79
C TYR A 43 6.45 16.74 -5.92
N THR A 44 6.34 15.49 -5.46
CA THR A 44 7.40 14.48 -5.58
C THR A 44 6.96 13.46 -6.62
N GLU A 45 7.59 13.52 -7.80
CA GLU A 45 7.48 12.46 -8.79
C GLU A 45 8.36 11.29 -8.37
N PHE A 46 7.75 10.11 -8.29
CA PHE A 46 8.48 8.86 -8.19
C PHE A 46 8.54 8.23 -9.58
N ALA A 47 9.75 8.15 -10.14
CA ALA A 47 9.99 7.54 -11.42
C ALA A 47 10.83 6.27 -11.25
N HIS A 48 10.51 5.23 -12.02
CA HIS A 48 11.30 4.02 -12.11
C HIS A 48 12.27 4.13 -13.29
N SER A 49 13.57 3.97 -13.04
CA SER A 49 14.55 3.79 -14.11
C SER A 49 14.64 2.31 -14.46
N CYS A 50 14.30 1.96 -15.70
CA CYS A 50 14.31 0.57 -16.16
C CYS A 50 15.71 0.05 -16.52
N GLU A 51 16.74 0.88 -16.47
CA GLU A 51 18.12 0.50 -16.80
C GLU A 51 18.82 -0.21 -15.63
N PRO A 52 19.65 -1.23 -15.89
CA PRO A 52 20.41 -1.92 -14.86
C PRO A 52 21.56 -1.03 -14.36
N MET A 53 21.30 -0.25 -13.32
CA MET A 53 22.27 0.70 -12.76
C MET A 53 23.18 0.10 -11.67
N ILE A 54 22.69 -0.91 -10.94
CA ILE A 54 23.35 -1.45 -9.74
C ILE A 54 23.24 -2.97 -9.70
N ILE A 55 24.34 -3.64 -9.38
CA ILE A 55 24.36 -5.05 -8.97
C ILE A 55 24.55 -5.08 -7.46
N SER A 56 23.64 -5.74 -6.74
CA SER A 56 23.63 -5.80 -5.28
C SER A 56 23.40 -7.25 -4.82
N PRO A 57 23.90 -7.66 -3.64
CA PRO A 57 23.56 -8.95 -3.05
C PRO A 57 22.05 -9.15 -2.91
N LEU A 58 21.63 -10.42 -2.89
CA LEU A 58 20.25 -10.76 -2.56
C LEU A 58 19.93 -10.24 -1.15
N TRP A 59 18.85 -9.45 -1.05
CA TRP A 59 18.41 -8.95 0.23
C TRP A 59 17.89 -10.09 1.10
N GLN A 60 18.19 -10.01 2.38
CA GLN A 60 17.68 -10.89 3.41
C GLN A 60 16.72 -10.12 4.30
N ALA A 61 15.58 -10.74 4.59
CA ALA A 61 14.63 -10.18 5.52
C ALA A 61 15.25 -10.07 6.90
N GLN A 62 15.15 -8.86 7.48
CA GLN A 62 15.65 -8.57 8.81
C GLN A 62 14.60 -7.75 9.55
N GLU A 63 14.44 -8.04 10.83
CA GLU A 63 13.66 -7.19 11.73
C GLU A 63 14.31 -5.82 11.80
N ASN A 64 13.51 -4.78 11.56
CA ASN A 64 13.99 -3.42 11.54
C ASN A 64 13.03 -2.52 12.31
N TYR A 65 13.31 -2.35 13.59
CA TYR A 65 12.49 -1.52 14.47
C TYR A 65 12.46 -0.05 14.02
N ASP A 66 13.49 0.45 13.34
CA ASP A 66 13.51 1.82 12.82
C ASP A 66 12.49 1.98 11.69
N GLN A 67 12.30 0.97 10.84
CA GLN A 67 11.27 0.99 9.80
C GLN A 67 9.87 1.02 10.43
N ALA A 68 9.60 0.19 11.44
CA ALA A 68 8.32 0.22 12.15
C ALA A 68 8.04 1.60 12.76
N ARG A 69 9.03 2.20 13.43
CA ARG A 69 8.91 3.56 14.00
C ARG A 69 8.70 4.63 12.92
N THR A 70 9.39 4.51 11.79
CA THR A 70 9.26 5.40 10.63
C THR A 70 7.85 5.35 10.06
N VAL A 71 7.29 4.15 9.86
CA VAL A 71 5.91 3.97 9.39
C VAL A 71 4.92 4.52 10.43
N GLN A 72 5.14 4.26 11.71
CA GLN A 72 4.31 4.80 12.78
C GLN A 72 4.30 6.33 12.77
N ARG A 73 5.47 6.97 12.64
CA ARG A 73 5.60 8.43 12.51
C ARG A 73 4.80 8.95 11.31
N HIS A 74 4.99 8.33 10.14
CA HIS A 74 4.30 8.69 8.92
C HIS A 74 2.77 8.64 9.09
N LEU A 75 2.23 7.58 9.69
CA LEU A 75 0.79 7.43 9.92
C LEU A 75 0.23 8.55 10.81
N HIS A 76 0.95 8.97 11.85
CA HIS A 76 0.54 10.12 12.67
C HIS A 76 0.47 11.41 11.84
N VAL A 77 1.48 11.68 11.00
CA VAL A 77 1.51 12.86 10.12
C VAL A 77 0.37 12.83 9.10
N ARG A 78 -0.01 11.64 8.62
CA ARG A 78 -1.15 11.45 7.71
C ARG A 78 -2.53 11.56 8.38
N GLY A 79 -2.59 11.77 9.69
CA GLY A 79 -3.84 11.96 10.42
C GLY A 79 -4.41 10.68 11.07
N TYR A 80 -3.58 9.66 11.31
CA TYR A 80 -3.97 8.43 12.01
C TYR A 80 -3.36 8.35 13.41
N PRO A 81 -3.82 9.16 14.39
CA PRO A 81 -3.23 9.21 15.73
C PRO A 81 -3.46 7.93 16.54
N GLY A 82 -4.48 7.14 16.21
CA GLY A 82 -4.78 5.85 16.85
C GLY A 82 -4.05 4.65 16.22
N SER A 83 -3.21 4.89 15.21
CA SER A 83 -2.58 3.81 14.46
C SER A 83 -1.56 3.02 15.29
N LYS A 84 -1.38 1.75 14.96
CA LYS A 84 -0.37 0.87 15.54
C LYS A 84 0.31 0.07 14.43
N VAL A 85 1.64 0.10 14.42
CA VAL A 85 2.46 -0.71 13.52
C VAL A 85 3.05 -1.88 14.29
N HIS A 86 2.67 -3.09 13.89
CA HIS A 86 3.19 -4.33 14.45
C HIS A 86 4.23 -4.91 13.49
N ALA A 87 5.47 -5.05 13.96
CA ALA A 87 6.48 -5.80 13.24
C ALA A 87 6.14 -7.29 13.28
N LEU A 88 6.12 -7.91 12.10
CA LEU A 88 5.96 -9.34 11.92
C LEU A 88 7.30 -9.96 11.52
N GLU A 89 7.34 -11.29 11.46
CA GLU A 89 8.48 -12.02 10.93
C GLU A 89 8.78 -11.62 9.48
N SER A 90 10.03 -11.80 9.06
CA SER A 90 10.48 -11.56 7.69
C SER A 90 10.33 -10.11 7.19
N GLY A 91 10.34 -9.11 8.09
CA GLY A 91 10.33 -7.69 7.73
C GLY A 91 8.98 -7.22 7.17
N LEU A 92 7.90 -7.94 7.49
CA LEU A 92 6.53 -7.53 7.21
C LEU A 92 6.00 -6.68 8.36
N TYR A 93 5.07 -5.78 8.04
CA TYR A 93 4.41 -4.93 9.03
C TYR A 93 2.90 -5.06 8.87
N ARG A 94 2.21 -5.30 10.00
CA ARG A 94 0.76 -5.16 10.07
C ARG A 94 0.45 -3.77 10.62
N ILE A 95 -0.39 -3.04 9.91
CA ILE A 95 -0.83 -1.70 10.31
C ILE A 95 -2.29 -1.79 10.74
N ASP A 96 -2.55 -1.46 12.00
CA ASP A 96 -3.90 -1.14 12.45
C ASP A 96 -4.06 0.38 12.38
N TYR A 97 -4.88 0.90 11.47
CA TYR A 97 -5.00 2.36 11.27
C TYR A 97 -5.72 3.09 12.41
N GLY A 98 -6.48 2.36 13.24
CA GLY A 98 -7.17 2.93 14.40
C GLY A 98 -8.24 3.95 14.03
N HIS A 99 -8.99 3.73 12.94
CA HIS A 99 -10.14 4.56 12.58
C HIS A 99 -11.14 4.60 13.74
N ALA A 100 -11.58 5.81 14.11
CA ALA A 100 -12.63 5.99 15.12
C ALA A 100 -14.00 5.53 14.59
N ASP A 101 -14.26 5.80 13.31
CA ASP A 101 -15.46 5.40 12.60
C ASP A 101 -15.23 4.10 11.81
N GLN A 102 -16.32 3.54 11.27
CA GLN A 102 -16.28 2.43 10.33
C GLN A 102 -16.38 2.99 8.89
N PRO A 103 -15.25 3.30 8.21
CA PRO A 103 -15.27 3.83 6.85
C PRO A 103 -15.86 2.82 5.87
N LEU A 104 -16.53 3.30 4.83
CA LEU A 104 -16.98 2.46 3.73
C LEU A 104 -15.77 1.83 3.02
N VAL A 105 -15.79 0.51 2.84
CA VAL A 105 -14.81 -0.24 2.05
C VAL A 105 -15.44 -0.63 0.71
N SER A 106 -14.90 -0.11 -0.39
CA SER A 106 -15.33 -0.50 -1.74
C SER A 106 -14.49 -1.68 -2.24
N ILE A 107 -15.13 -2.84 -2.47
CA ILE A 107 -14.51 -4.03 -3.03
C ILE A 107 -14.76 -4.03 -4.53
N LEU A 108 -13.69 -3.88 -5.31
CA LEU A 108 -13.77 -3.90 -6.76
C LEU A 108 -13.61 -5.33 -7.30
N VAL A 109 -14.62 -5.83 -7.99
CA VAL A 109 -14.59 -7.15 -8.65
C VAL A 109 -14.69 -6.95 -10.15
N THR A 110 -13.64 -7.28 -10.89
CA THR A 110 -13.63 -7.22 -12.35
C THR A 110 -14.09 -8.55 -12.94
N SER A 111 -14.96 -8.53 -13.95
CA SER A 111 -15.41 -9.74 -14.66
C SER A 111 -15.47 -9.54 -16.17
N GLN A 112 -15.18 -10.59 -16.94
CA GLN A 112 -15.36 -10.62 -18.40
C GLN A 112 -15.82 -12.01 -18.83
N ASP A 113 -17.12 -12.28 -18.88
CA ASP A 113 -17.66 -13.61 -19.24
C ASP A 113 -17.31 -14.75 -18.26
N GLN A 114 -16.92 -14.43 -17.02
CA GLN A 114 -16.65 -15.43 -15.98
C GLN A 114 -17.73 -15.47 -14.88
N LEU A 115 -19.00 -15.59 -15.27
CA LEU A 115 -20.11 -15.63 -14.30
C LEU A 115 -19.95 -16.76 -13.27
N GLU A 116 -19.43 -17.91 -13.70
CA GLU A 116 -19.14 -19.07 -12.85
C GLU A 116 -18.12 -18.81 -11.74
N THR A 117 -17.24 -17.82 -11.90
CA THR A 117 -16.30 -17.39 -10.85
C THR A 117 -16.83 -16.18 -10.08
N LEU A 118 -17.53 -15.29 -10.78
CA LEU A 118 -18.08 -14.06 -10.21
C LEU A 118 -19.11 -14.36 -9.12
N LEU A 119 -20.04 -15.28 -9.38
CA LEU A 119 -21.09 -15.65 -8.44
C LEU A 119 -20.53 -16.17 -7.10
N PRO A 120 -19.70 -17.23 -7.08
CA PRO A 120 -19.10 -17.70 -5.83
C PRO A 120 -18.23 -16.65 -5.14
N CYS A 121 -17.57 -15.77 -5.90
CA CYS A 121 -16.77 -14.69 -5.32
C CYS A 121 -17.65 -13.70 -4.54
N VAL A 122 -18.75 -13.25 -5.14
CA VAL A 122 -19.71 -12.34 -4.48
C VAL A 122 -20.37 -13.01 -3.28
N GLU A 123 -20.84 -14.26 -3.44
CA GLU A 123 -21.42 -15.04 -2.34
C GLU A 123 -20.44 -15.19 -1.18
N SER A 124 -19.19 -15.56 -1.48
CA SER A 124 -18.13 -15.70 -0.47
C SER A 124 -17.86 -14.41 0.30
N ILE A 125 -17.84 -13.26 -0.40
CA ILE A 125 -17.69 -11.94 0.25
C ILE A 125 -18.88 -11.69 1.18
N LEU A 126 -20.11 -11.91 0.70
CA LEU A 126 -21.33 -11.68 1.48
C LEU A 126 -21.43 -12.59 2.71
N GLU A 127 -20.99 -13.84 2.60
CA GLU A 127 -21.08 -14.84 3.69
C GLU A 127 -19.96 -14.73 4.71
N HIS A 128 -18.74 -14.37 4.31
CA HIS A 128 -17.56 -14.42 5.18
C HIS A 128 -17.04 -13.07 5.65
N THR A 129 -17.50 -11.96 5.09
CA THR A 129 -17.05 -10.62 5.51
C THR A 129 -17.81 -10.16 6.75
N THR A 130 -17.12 -10.09 7.88
CA THR A 130 -17.69 -9.63 9.15
C THR A 130 -17.73 -8.10 9.29
N TYR A 131 -17.03 -7.38 8.43
CA TYR A 131 -17.06 -5.92 8.39
C TYR A 131 -18.40 -5.46 7.81
N PRO A 132 -19.17 -4.57 8.46
CA PRO A 132 -20.53 -4.26 8.01
C PRO A 132 -20.60 -3.14 6.96
N HIS A 133 -19.60 -2.26 6.88
CA HIS A 133 -19.62 -1.08 6.01
C HIS A 133 -18.80 -1.32 4.75
N TYR A 134 -19.28 -2.18 3.86
CA TYR A 134 -18.66 -2.38 2.55
C TYR A 134 -19.68 -2.37 1.42
N GLU A 135 -19.18 -2.08 0.22
CA GLU A 135 -19.91 -2.23 -1.03
C GLU A 135 -19.12 -3.13 -1.98
N ILE A 136 -19.81 -3.83 -2.86
CA ILE A 136 -19.21 -4.62 -3.92
C ILE A 136 -19.51 -3.90 -5.24
N LEU A 137 -18.47 -3.43 -5.91
CA LEU A 137 -18.56 -2.77 -7.20
C LEU A 137 -18.11 -3.75 -8.28
N ILE A 138 -19.04 -4.18 -9.12
CA ILE A 138 -18.74 -5.11 -10.21
C ILE A 138 -18.42 -4.32 -11.47
N CYS A 139 -17.16 -4.38 -11.88
CA CYS A 139 -16.68 -3.77 -13.11
C CYS A 139 -16.73 -4.79 -14.23
N ASP A 140 -17.76 -4.68 -15.07
CA ASP A 140 -17.83 -5.46 -16.30
C ASP A 140 -16.78 -4.97 -17.31
N ASN A 141 -15.87 -5.86 -17.67
CA ASN A 141 -14.86 -5.63 -18.69
C ASN A 141 -15.36 -6.12 -20.05
N ASN A 142 -16.50 -5.59 -20.48
CA ASN A 142 -17.13 -5.84 -21.79
C ASN A 142 -17.51 -7.31 -22.03
N SER A 143 -18.28 -7.90 -21.10
CA SER A 143 -18.82 -9.26 -21.25
C SER A 143 -19.73 -9.37 -22.48
N GLN A 144 -19.62 -10.48 -23.20
CA GLN A 144 -20.44 -10.81 -24.38
C GLN A 144 -21.44 -11.93 -24.12
N SER A 145 -21.25 -12.68 -23.04
CA SER A 145 -22.11 -13.76 -22.61
C SER A 145 -23.46 -13.21 -22.15
N ALA A 146 -24.53 -13.68 -22.79
CA ALA A 146 -25.89 -13.32 -22.43
C ALA A 146 -26.20 -13.63 -20.95
N GLN A 147 -25.62 -14.71 -20.40
CA GLN A 147 -25.81 -15.06 -18.99
C GLN A 147 -25.21 -14.02 -18.06
N THR A 148 -23.98 -13.57 -18.35
CA THR A 148 -23.28 -12.55 -17.56
C THR A 148 -24.00 -11.21 -17.66
N THR A 149 -24.35 -10.78 -18.86
CA THR A 149 -25.07 -9.51 -19.07
C THR A 149 -26.44 -9.52 -18.42
N GLN A 150 -27.17 -10.65 -18.47
CA GLN A 150 -28.48 -10.77 -17.83
C GLN A 150 -28.37 -10.73 -16.30
N TRP A 151 -27.32 -11.30 -15.73
CA TRP A 151 -27.12 -11.29 -14.28
C TRP A 151 -26.68 -9.91 -13.76
N LEU A 152 -25.93 -9.15 -14.56
CA LEU A 152 -25.50 -7.80 -14.23
C LEU A 152 -26.60 -6.72 -14.37
N ALA A 153 -27.69 -7.04 -15.08
CA ALA A 153 -28.80 -6.12 -15.38
C ALA A 153 -29.82 -6.01 -14.23
#